data_AF-A0A9W7L802-F1
#
_entry.id   AF-A0A9W7L802-F1
#
_cell.length_a   1.000
_cell.length_b   1.000
_cell.length_c   1.000
_cell.angle_alpha   90.00
_cell.angle_beta   90.00
_cell.angle_gamma   90.00
#
_symmetry.space_group_name_H-M   'P 1'
#
loop_
_entity.id
_entity.type
_entity.pdbx_description
1 polymer ?
#
loop_
_entity_poly.entity_id
_entity_poly.type
_entity_poly.pdbx_seq_one_letter_code
_entity_poly.pdbx_strand_id
1 'polypeptide(L)'
;MPSLPEQLSPLSESQLRHRLASLGCPSDPDGERSAYSSGGRLAKKTYLLDRLASCYKEGSAGRVVRPIVAGVSLPADRTSAILEALRFADFGRKGGGKSRNVEAQKYTVLGRAASDAPHKVSAANQHLWSLALSLLRDFYPSSSSSSSSFTCTSLAVTKNFVGSPHLDMKDTSYQFAASFGDLNDGDGGELCVESESGSEIYIVSTLNKIVKVDGRFVHWVKSYDPTRERFSLIYFCVDNLTRTERDKEVYDYE
;
A
#
# COMPACT_ATOMS: atom_id res chain seq x y z
N MET A 1 -8.05 13.22 3.25
CA MET A 1 -8.52 11.89 2.79
C MET A 1 -9.02 12.05 1.36
N PRO A 2 -8.73 11.11 0.46
CA PRO A 2 -9.31 11.12 -0.89
C PRO A 2 -10.84 11.03 -0.82
N SER A 3 -11.53 11.55 -1.84
CA SER A 3 -12.97 11.38 -2.01
C SER A 3 -13.34 9.90 -2.20
N LEU A 4 -14.58 9.53 -1.92
CA LEU A 4 -15.03 8.14 -2.09
C LEU A 4 -14.83 7.61 -3.52
N PRO A 5 -15.15 8.37 -4.60
CA PRO A 5 -14.84 7.94 -5.96
C PRO A 5 -13.35 7.69 -6.20
N GLU A 6 -12.46 8.53 -5.66
CA GLU A 6 -11.01 8.32 -5.76
C GLU A 6 -10.58 7.04 -5.05
N GLN A 7 -11.12 6.77 -3.86
CA GLN A 7 -10.85 5.54 -3.11
C GLN A 7 -11.31 4.29 -3.86
N LEU A 8 -12.43 4.34 -4.57
CA LEU A 8 -12.96 3.20 -5.33
C LEU A 8 -12.33 3.03 -6.72
N SER A 9 -11.70 4.08 -7.25
CA SER A 9 -11.13 4.11 -8.60
C SER A 9 -10.12 2.99 -8.93
N PRO A 10 -9.35 2.41 -7.98
CA PRO A 10 -8.45 1.31 -8.29
C PRO A 10 -9.16 0.01 -8.65
N LEU A 11 -10.40 -0.17 -8.21
CA LEU A 11 -11.15 -1.40 -8.41
C LEU A 11 -11.43 -1.65 -9.89
N SER A 12 -11.36 -2.92 -10.27
CA SER A 12 -11.84 -3.40 -11.57
C SER A 12 -13.37 -3.40 -11.61
N GLU A 13 -13.95 -3.44 -12.83
CA GLU A 13 -15.40 -3.58 -12.99
C GLU A 13 -15.96 -4.80 -12.26
N SER A 14 -15.21 -5.92 -12.24
CA SER A 14 -15.62 -7.14 -11.53
C SER A 14 -15.72 -6.92 -10.02
N GLN A 15 -14.70 -6.28 -9.43
CA GLN A 15 -14.69 -5.94 -8.00
C GLN A 15 -15.80 -4.96 -7.63
N LEU A 16 -16.07 -3.96 -8.48
CA LEU A 16 -17.18 -3.01 -8.29
C LEU A 16 -18.53 -3.73 -8.26
N ARG A 17 -18.80 -4.63 -9.22
CA ARG A 17 -20.04 -5.42 -9.25
C ARG A 17 -20.18 -6.33 -8.04
N HIS A 18 -19.08 -6.98 -7.64
CA HIS A 18 -19.11 -7.86 -6.46
C HIS A 18 -19.47 -7.08 -5.20
N ARG A 19 -18.90 -5.89 -4.99
CA ARG A 19 -19.22 -5.03 -3.85
C ARG A 19 -20.65 -4.49 -3.88
N LEU A 20 -21.12 -4.07 -5.06
CA LEU A 20 -22.53 -3.68 -5.25
C LEU A 20 -23.47 -4.81 -4.82
N ALA A 21 -23.21 -6.03 -5.27
CA ALA A 21 -24.00 -7.20 -4.88
C ALA A 21 -23.97 -7.46 -3.36
N SER A 22 -22.80 -7.33 -2.70
CA SER A 22 -22.70 -7.51 -1.25
C SER A 22 -23.45 -6.45 -0.44
N LEU A 23 -23.67 -5.26 -1.01
CA LEU A 23 -24.45 -4.19 -0.41
C LEU A 23 -25.95 -4.28 -0.74
N GLY A 24 -26.40 -5.36 -1.40
CA GLY A 24 -27.79 -5.50 -1.84
C GLY A 24 -28.17 -4.56 -2.99
N CYS A 25 -27.20 -3.96 -3.67
CA CYS A 25 -27.39 -3.15 -4.87
C CYS A 25 -27.19 -4.05 -6.11
N PRO A 26 -28.25 -4.61 -6.72
CA PRO A 26 -28.10 -5.60 -7.77
C PRO A 26 -27.45 -5.04 -9.05
N SER A 27 -26.97 -5.98 -9.89
CA SER A 27 -26.50 -5.72 -11.25
C SER A 27 -27.53 -4.90 -12.03
N ASP A 28 -27.05 -3.92 -12.81
CA ASP A 28 -27.89 -3.13 -13.72
C ASP A 28 -27.31 -3.23 -15.14
N PRO A 29 -27.63 -4.32 -15.87
CA PRO A 29 -27.08 -4.54 -17.20
C PRO A 29 -27.48 -3.46 -18.20
N ASP A 30 -28.68 -2.87 -18.06
CA ASP A 30 -29.19 -1.84 -18.96
C ASP A 30 -28.46 -0.52 -18.77
N GLY A 31 -28.31 -0.07 -17.52
CA GLY A 31 -27.52 1.13 -17.22
C GLY A 31 -26.05 0.98 -17.61
N GLU A 32 -25.45 -0.19 -17.35
CA GLU A 32 -24.08 -0.49 -17.78
C GLU A 32 -23.93 -0.47 -19.32
N ARG A 33 -24.89 -1.05 -20.06
CA ARG A 33 -24.91 -1.01 -21.53
C ARG A 33 -25.06 0.41 -22.05
N SER A 34 -25.99 1.18 -21.47
CA SER A 34 -26.23 2.57 -21.84
C SER A 34 -24.98 3.43 -21.65
N ALA A 35 -24.33 3.33 -20.49
CA ALA A 35 -23.08 4.04 -20.19
C ALA A 35 -21.93 3.61 -21.14
N TYR A 36 -21.85 2.32 -21.47
CA TYR A 36 -20.88 1.85 -22.44
C TYR A 36 -21.13 2.41 -23.85
N SER A 37 -22.39 2.46 -24.29
CA SER A 37 -22.75 3.02 -25.60
C SER A 37 -22.46 4.52 -25.69
N SER A 38 -22.53 5.27 -24.58
CA SER A 38 -22.27 6.70 -24.58
C SER A 38 -20.79 7.07 -24.52
N GLY A 39 -19.95 6.29 -23.82
CA GLY A 39 -18.54 6.66 -23.61
C GLY A 39 -17.58 5.48 -23.40
N GLY A 40 -17.95 4.28 -23.84
CA GLY A 40 -17.13 3.08 -23.79
C GLY A 40 -16.81 2.58 -22.38
N ARG A 41 -15.66 1.92 -22.23
CA ARG A 41 -15.23 1.29 -20.97
C ARG A 41 -15.09 2.28 -19.82
N LEU A 42 -14.60 3.49 -20.09
CA LEU A 42 -14.41 4.49 -19.05
C LEU A 42 -15.75 4.97 -18.48
N ALA A 43 -16.71 5.31 -19.34
CA ALA A 43 -18.05 5.72 -18.90
C ALA A 43 -18.77 4.61 -18.14
N LYS A 44 -18.65 3.36 -18.58
CA LYS A 44 -19.17 2.19 -17.85
C LYS A 44 -18.53 2.03 -16.46
N LYS A 45 -17.21 2.20 -16.34
CA LYS A 45 -16.52 2.15 -15.05
C LYS A 45 -16.97 3.29 -14.13
N THR A 46 -17.07 4.52 -14.65
CA THR A 46 -17.59 5.68 -13.91
C THR A 46 -19.02 5.41 -13.41
N TYR A 47 -19.88 4.86 -14.26
CA TYR A 47 -21.24 4.46 -13.87
C TYR A 47 -21.25 3.51 -12.66
N LEU A 48 -20.42 2.46 -12.70
CA LEU A 48 -20.31 1.51 -11.58
C LEU A 48 -19.75 2.17 -10.31
N LEU A 49 -18.79 3.07 -10.43
CA LEU A 49 -18.22 3.82 -9.32
C LEU A 49 -19.28 4.70 -8.65
N ASP A 50 -20.05 5.45 -9.44
CA ASP A 50 -21.08 6.36 -8.95
C ASP A 50 -22.22 5.60 -8.26
N ARG A 51 -22.63 4.46 -8.81
CA ARG A 51 -23.61 3.57 -8.17
C ARG A 51 -23.09 3.06 -6.82
N LEU A 52 -21.86 2.54 -6.77
CA LEU A 52 -21.29 2.02 -5.53
C LEU A 52 -21.12 3.13 -4.48
N ALA A 53 -20.65 4.31 -4.91
CA ALA A 53 -20.53 5.46 -4.03
C ALA A 53 -21.89 5.92 -3.47
N SER A 54 -22.97 5.80 -4.25
CA SER A 54 -24.33 6.11 -3.80
C SER A 54 -24.82 5.09 -2.79
N CYS A 55 -24.61 3.79 -3.01
CA CYS A 55 -24.96 2.74 -2.03
C CYS A 55 -24.26 2.95 -0.68
N TYR A 56 -23.01 3.40 -0.66
CA TYR A 56 -22.30 3.73 0.58
C TYR A 56 -22.84 4.99 1.29
N LYS A 57 -23.46 5.93 0.56
CA LYS A 57 -24.03 7.16 1.14
C LYS A 57 -25.47 6.96 1.65
N GLU A 58 -26.24 6.15 0.94
CA GLU A 58 -27.68 5.93 1.22
C GLU A 58 -27.92 4.82 2.26
N GLY A 59 -27.02 3.85 2.37
CA GLY A 59 -27.12 2.77 3.34
C GLY A 59 -26.64 3.14 4.75
N SER A 60 -27.17 2.44 5.77
CA SER A 60 -26.58 2.38 7.12
C SER A 60 -25.20 1.69 7.16
N ALA A 61 -24.75 1.13 6.03
CA ALA A 61 -23.44 0.50 5.83
C ALA A 61 -22.35 1.51 5.44
N GLY A 62 -22.37 2.70 6.05
CA GLY A 62 -21.33 3.70 5.85
C GLY A 62 -19.95 3.10 6.09
N ARG A 63 -18.96 3.50 5.28
CA ARG A 63 -17.58 3.02 5.48
C ARG A 63 -17.07 3.50 6.84
N VAL A 64 -16.68 2.56 7.69
CA VAL A 64 -16.19 2.85 9.02
C VAL A 64 -14.69 3.08 8.93
N VAL A 65 -14.24 4.27 9.30
CA VAL A 65 -12.82 4.52 9.54
C VAL A 65 -12.49 3.97 10.91
N ARG A 66 -11.69 2.91 10.95
CA ARG A 66 -11.20 2.33 12.20
C ARG A 66 -10.01 3.15 12.70
N PRO A 67 -9.93 3.41 14.02
CA PRO A 67 -8.84 4.18 14.62
C PRO A 67 -7.48 3.51 14.39
N ILE A 68 -6.41 4.27 14.69
CA ILE A 68 -5.03 3.92 14.35
C ILE A 68 -4.67 2.54 14.92
N VAL A 69 -4.43 1.57 14.03
CA VAL A 69 -3.71 0.34 14.37
C VAL A 69 -2.23 0.71 14.45
N ALA A 70 -1.63 0.53 15.62
CA ALA A 70 -0.21 0.76 15.79
C ALA A 70 0.55 -0.39 15.12
N GLY A 71 1.56 -0.08 14.31
CA GLY A 71 2.57 -1.08 13.99
C GLY A 71 3.48 -1.36 15.19
N VAL A 72 4.33 -2.37 15.07
CA VAL A 72 5.34 -2.70 16.07
C VAL A 72 6.41 -1.61 16.09
N SER A 73 6.68 -1.04 17.26
CA SER A 73 7.70 0.01 17.41
C SER A 73 9.09 -0.51 17.12
N LEU A 74 9.84 0.24 16.32
CA LEU A 74 11.23 -0.04 15.98
C LEU A 74 12.15 0.53 17.06
N PRO A 75 13.24 -0.17 17.47
CA PRO A 75 14.26 0.39 18.33
C PRO A 75 14.82 1.71 17.78
N ALA A 76 15.11 2.65 18.67
CA ALA A 76 15.56 3.99 18.30
C ALA A 76 16.88 3.97 17.52
N ASP A 77 17.83 3.11 17.92
CA ASP A 77 19.11 2.93 17.24
C ASP A 77 18.93 2.41 15.81
N ARG A 78 18.03 1.43 15.61
CA ARG A 78 17.68 0.91 14.28
C ARG A 78 17.04 1.98 13.41
N THR A 79 16.10 2.73 13.98
CA THR A 79 15.40 3.83 13.32
C THR A 79 16.38 4.91 12.86
N SER A 80 17.31 5.32 13.73
CA SER A 80 18.34 6.31 13.40
C SER A 80 19.27 5.83 12.29
N ALA A 81 19.78 4.60 12.37
CA ALA A 81 20.68 4.05 11.36
C ALA A 81 20.00 3.93 9.97
N ILE A 82 18.73 3.50 9.93
CA ILE A 82 17.97 3.43 8.68
C ILE A 82 17.68 4.81 8.12
N LEU A 83 17.26 5.76 8.95
CA LEU A 83 16.98 7.13 8.50
C LEU A 83 18.23 7.81 7.93
N GLU A 84 19.39 7.59 8.56
CA GLU A 84 20.66 8.06 8.02
C GLU A 84 20.94 7.43 6.63
N ALA A 85 20.86 6.11 6.51
CA ALA A 85 21.06 5.42 5.23
C ALA A 85 20.07 5.89 4.14
N LEU A 86 18.81 6.16 4.50
CA LEU A 86 17.78 6.67 3.59
C LEU A 86 18.09 8.06 3.03
N ARG A 87 18.67 8.94 3.85
CA ARG A 87 19.07 10.29 3.43
C ARG A 87 20.18 10.27 2.38
N PHE A 88 21.04 9.24 2.41
CA PHE A 88 22.14 9.03 1.47
C PHE A 88 21.82 8.03 0.34
N ALA A 89 20.61 7.46 0.30
CA ALA A 89 20.23 6.48 -0.69
C ALA A 89 20.31 7.04 -2.12
N ASP A 90 20.77 6.21 -3.06
CA ASP A 90 20.80 6.54 -4.48
C ASP A 90 19.46 6.19 -5.13
N PHE A 91 18.69 7.23 -5.48
CA PHE A 91 17.42 7.10 -6.19
C PHE A 91 17.58 7.14 -7.71
N GLY A 92 18.82 7.23 -8.22
CA GLY A 92 19.14 7.30 -9.63
C GLY A 92 18.71 8.61 -10.32
N ARG A 93 19.13 8.77 -11.59
CA ARG A 93 18.87 9.99 -12.39
C ARG A 93 17.39 10.21 -12.77
N LYS A 94 16.53 9.20 -12.62
CA LYS A 94 15.08 9.27 -12.85
C LYS A 94 14.26 9.33 -11.54
N GLY A 95 14.89 9.67 -10.42
CA GLY A 95 14.29 9.59 -9.08
C GLY A 95 12.97 10.34 -8.88
N GLY A 96 12.61 11.30 -9.75
CA GLY A 96 11.30 11.95 -9.75
C GLY A 96 10.34 11.32 -10.75
N GLY A 97 9.76 10.18 -10.41
CA GLY A 97 8.70 9.58 -11.22
C GLY A 97 7.35 10.20 -10.91
N LYS A 98 6.89 11.18 -11.70
CA LYS A 98 5.45 11.48 -11.82
C LYS A 98 4.78 10.28 -12.53
N SER A 99 4.62 9.16 -11.84
CA SER A 99 3.59 8.20 -12.24
C SER A 99 2.24 8.90 -12.06
N ARG A 100 1.28 8.70 -12.97
CA ARG A 100 -0.01 9.44 -12.99
C ARG A 100 -0.79 9.42 -11.66
N ASN A 101 -0.41 8.56 -10.71
CA ASN A 101 -1.08 8.31 -9.44
C ASN A 101 -0.15 8.37 -8.21
N VAL A 102 1.13 8.77 -8.36
CA VAL A 102 2.11 8.79 -7.26
C VAL A 102 2.89 10.10 -7.30
N GLU A 103 2.77 10.89 -6.24
CA GLU A 103 3.63 12.05 -6.01
C GLU A 103 4.70 11.67 -4.99
N ALA A 104 5.90 11.37 -5.47
CA ALA A 104 7.07 11.18 -4.60
C ALA A 104 8.18 12.12 -5.04
N GLN A 105 8.84 12.75 -4.08
CA GLN A 105 10.05 13.51 -4.38
C GLN A 105 11.15 12.59 -4.90
N LYS A 106 11.27 11.40 -4.29
CA LYS A 106 12.17 10.35 -4.77
C LYS A 106 11.52 8.97 -4.67
N TYR A 107 11.76 8.11 -5.65
CA TYR A 107 11.29 6.72 -5.67
C TYR A 107 12.32 5.80 -6.32
N THR A 108 12.60 4.65 -5.68
CA THR A 108 13.39 3.58 -6.27
C THR A 108 12.94 2.22 -5.74
N VAL A 109 13.19 1.15 -6.51
CA VAL A 109 12.96 -0.23 -6.08
C VAL A 109 14.30 -0.95 -6.07
N LEU A 110 14.64 -1.51 -4.92
CA LEU A 110 15.78 -2.39 -4.72
C LEU A 110 15.28 -3.84 -4.79
N GLY A 111 16.05 -4.75 -5.34
CA GLY A 111 15.64 -6.16 -5.44
C GLY A 111 16.82 -7.10 -5.43
N ARG A 112 16.57 -8.40 -5.26
CA ARG A 112 17.62 -9.42 -5.18
C ARG A 112 18.57 -9.36 -6.37
N ALA A 113 19.85 -9.59 -6.13
CA ALA A 113 20.88 -9.61 -7.16
C ALA A 113 20.85 -10.85 -8.08
N ALA A 114 19.73 -11.60 -8.12
CA ALA A 114 19.60 -12.73 -9.04
C ALA A 114 19.72 -12.26 -10.49
N SER A 115 20.23 -13.13 -11.36
CA SER A 115 20.53 -12.78 -12.76
C SER A 115 19.30 -12.30 -13.52
N ASP A 116 18.13 -12.83 -13.17
CA ASP A 116 16.80 -12.60 -13.75
C ASP A 116 15.91 -11.62 -12.95
N ALA A 117 16.39 -11.10 -11.81
CA ALA A 117 15.59 -10.20 -11.00
C ALA A 117 15.30 -8.88 -11.75
N PRO A 118 14.04 -8.40 -11.71
CA PRO A 118 13.65 -7.17 -12.40
C PRO A 118 14.33 -5.91 -11.81
N HIS A 119 14.81 -6.00 -10.57
CA HIS A 119 15.51 -4.94 -9.85
C HIS A 119 16.77 -5.50 -9.20
N LYS A 120 17.89 -4.80 -9.33
CA LYS A 120 19.17 -5.16 -8.71
C LYS A 120 19.59 -4.08 -7.72
N VAL A 121 20.08 -4.50 -6.56
CA VAL A 121 20.71 -3.57 -5.61
C VAL A 121 22.01 -3.05 -6.22
N SER A 122 22.15 -1.72 -6.33
CA SER A 122 23.42 -1.09 -6.70
C SER A 122 24.39 -1.10 -5.53
N ALA A 123 25.69 -1.02 -5.80
CA ALA A 123 26.71 -0.91 -4.75
C ALA A 123 26.42 0.26 -3.77
N ALA A 124 25.91 1.38 -4.30
CA ALA A 124 25.53 2.56 -3.51
C ALA A 124 24.38 2.29 -2.53
N ASN A 125 23.48 1.35 -2.83
CA ASN A 125 22.32 1.03 -1.99
C ASN A 125 22.50 -0.28 -1.18
N GLN A 126 23.67 -0.92 -1.26
CA GLN A 126 23.91 -2.20 -0.60
C GLN A 126 23.80 -2.10 0.92
N HIS A 127 24.25 -0.99 1.51
CA HIS A 127 24.16 -0.75 2.94
C HIS A 127 22.69 -0.62 3.40
N LEU A 128 21.90 0.24 2.73
CA LEU A 128 20.47 0.42 3.01
C LEU A 128 19.71 -0.91 2.87
N TRP A 129 19.95 -1.66 1.79
CA TRP A 129 19.34 -2.95 1.57
C TRP A 129 19.63 -3.93 2.73
N SER A 130 20.88 -3.98 3.18
CA SER A 130 21.30 -4.87 4.27
C SER A 130 20.66 -4.49 5.60
N LEU A 131 20.62 -3.19 5.92
CA LEU A 131 19.92 -2.67 7.11
C LEU A 131 18.43 -2.99 7.06
N ALA A 132 17.77 -2.73 5.93
CA ALA A 132 16.35 -2.97 5.76
C ALA A 132 15.99 -4.45 5.91
N LEU A 133 16.75 -5.37 5.30
CA LEU A 133 16.52 -6.80 5.47
C LEU A 133 16.83 -7.29 6.89
N SER A 134 17.84 -6.72 7.55
CA SER A 134 18.09 -7.03 8.96
C SER A 134 16.94 -6.58 9.84
N LEU A 135 16.38 -5.39 9.60
CA LEU A 135 15.19 -4.91 10.30
C LEU A 135 14.05 -5.92 10.14
N LEU A 136 13.68 -6.26 8.90
CA LEU A 136 12.59 -7.19 8.63
C LEU A 136 12.78 -8.55 9.35
N ARG A 137 14.02 -9.08 9.38
CA ARG A 137 14.32 -10.34 10.07
C ARG A 137 14.19 -10.23 11.59
N ASP A 138 14.57 -9.10 12.18
CA ASP A 138 14.45 -8.88 13.62
C ASP A 138 12.97 -8.85 14.05
N PHE A 139 12.06 -8.38 13.18
CA PHE A 139 10.61 -8.32 13.44
C PHE A 139 9.81 -9.53 12.98
N TYR A 140 10.27 -10.21 11.93
CA TYR A 140 9.63 -11.42 11.41
C TYR A 140 10.67 -12.56 11.35
N PRO A 141 11.10 -13.07 12.52
CA PRO A 141 12.06 -14.15 12.57
C PRO A 141 11.46 -15.39 11.89
N SER A 142 12.25 -16.01 11.01
CA SER A 142 11.85 -17.20 10.24
C SER A 142 11.58 -18.46 11.08
N SER A 143 11.55 -18.33 12.41
CA SER A 143 11.37 -19.40 13.39
C SER A 143 9.96 -19.49 13.98
N SER A 144 9.01 -18.63 13.56
CA SER A 144 7.61 -18.85 13.92
C SER A 144 7.15 -20.17 13.30
N SER A 145 6.60 -21.07 14.12
CA SER A 145 6.21 -22.43 13.74
C SER A 145 5.02 -22.49 12.76
N SER A 146 4.64 -21.37 12.16
CA SER A 146 3.67 -21.32 11.07
C SER A 146 4.41 -21.49 9.75
N SER A 147 3.86 -22.34 8.88
CA SER A 147 4.39 -22.71 7.56
C SER A 147 4.41 -21.56 6.52
N SER A 148 4.44 -20.29 6.94
CA SER A 148 4.41 -19.12 6.07
C SER A 148 5.56 -18.15 6.40
N SER A 149 6.77 -18.47 5.95
CA SER A 149 7.89 -17.52 5.97
C SER A 149 7.71 -16.50 4.84
N PHE A 150 7.71 -15.21 5.18
CA PHE A 150 7.68 -14.14 4.19
C PHE A 150 9.02 -14.07 3.48
N THR A 151 9.00 -14.07 2.14
CA THR A 151 10.20 -13.89 1.33
C THR A 151 10.20 -12.51 0.69
N CYS A 152 11.00 -11.59 1.21
CA CYS A 152 11.23 -10.30 0.56
C CYS A 152 12.06 -10.50 -0.71
N THR A 153 11.47 -10.23 -1.87
CA THR A 153 12.19 -10.20 -3.15
C THR A 153 12.62 -8.79 -3.53
N SER A 154 11.85 -7.80 -3.07
CA SER A 154 11.99 -6.40 -3.47
C SER A 154 11.65 -5.44 -2.33
N LEU A 155 12.26 -4.27 -2.36
CA LEU A 155 12.10 -3.19 -1.38
C LEU A 155 11.83 -1.88 -2.14
N ALA A 156 10.64 -1.31 -2.00
CA ALA A 156 10.38 0.03 -2.50
C ALA A 156 10.85 1.05 -1.47
N VAL A 157 11.63 2.03 -1.92
CA VAL A 157 12.16 3.11 -1.11
C VAL A 157 11.62 4.41 -1.65
N THR A 158 10.95 5.20 -0.80
CA THR A 158 10.37 6.47 -1.22
C THR A 158 10.79 7.62 -0.31
N LYS A 159 10.87 8.84 -0.85
CA LYS A 159 11.01 10.10 -0.11
C LYS A 159 9.85 11.02 -0.45
N ASN A 160 9.23 11.58 0.59
CA ASN A 160 8.09 12.49 0.58
C ASN A 160 6.98 11.99 -0.36
N PHE A 161 6.68 10.70 -0.26
CA PHE A 161 5.61 10.07 -1.02
C PHE A 161 4.25 10.45 -0.46
N VAL A 162 3.37 10.89 -1.34
CA VAL A 162 1.93 11.01 -1.17
C VAL A 162 1.29 10.15 -2.27
N GLY A 163 0.70 9.04 -1.86
CA GLY A 163 0.09 8.07 -2.79
C GLY A 163 -1.40 8.26 -2.88
N SER A 164 -1.95 8.25 -4.09
CA SER A 164 -3.38 8.11 -4.27
C SER A 164 -3.81 6.65 -4.04
N PRO A 165 -5.11 6.38 -3.84
CA PRO A 165 -5.62 5.01 -3.73
C PRO A 165 -5.14 4.13 -4.89
N HIS A 166 -4.61 2.94 -4.58
CA HIS A 166 -4.16 1.97 -5.58
C HIS A 166 -4.18 0.53 -5.05
N LEU A 167 -3.84 -0.42 -5.92
CA LEU A 167 -3.68 -1.85 -5.67
C LEU A 167 -2.31 -2.29 -6.20
N ASP A 168 -1.55 -3.02 -5.41
CA ASP A 168 -0.27 -3.60 -5.84
C ASP A 168 -0.51 -4.96 -6.51
N MET A 169 -1.04 -4.92 -7.74
CA MET A 169 -1.46 -6.11 -8.49
C MET A 169 -0.34 -7.12 -8.79
N LYS A 170 0.92 -6.73 -8.63
CA LYS A 170 2.08 -7.60 -8.87
C LYS A 170 2.51 -8.37 -7.64
N ASP A 171 1.97 -8.03 -6.48
CA ASP A 171 2.31 -8.71 -5.25
C ASP A 171 1.76 -10.12 -5.24
N THR A 172 2.59 -11.05 -4.81
CA THR A 172 2.22 -12.46 -4.66
C THR A 172 1.89 -12.80 -3.21
N SER A 173 2.29 -11.96 -2.25
CA SER A 173 1.99 -12.12 -0.83
C SER A 173 1.67 -10.77 -0.19
N TYR A 174 1.53 -10.75 1.15
CA TYR A 174 1.46 -9.52 1.92
C TYR A 174 2.78 -8.74 1.84
N GLN A 175 2.77 -7.52 2.36
CA GLN A 175 3.88 -6.60 2.45
C GLN A 175 4.20 -6.30 3.91
N PHE A 176 5.42 -5.80 4.15
CA PHE A 176 5.70 -5.03 5.36
C PHE A 176 5.93 -3.58 5.02
N ALA A 177 5.41 -2.67 5.82
CA ALA A 177 5.54 -1.23 5.62
C ALA A 177 6.14 -0.56 6.85
N ALA A 178 7.10 0.32 6.63
CA ALA A 178 7.67 1.20 7.66
C ALA A 178 7.92 2.59 7.08
N SER A 179 7.87 3.61 7.93
CA SER A 179 8.19 5.00 7.57
C SER A 179 9.06 5.68 8.62
N PHE A 180 9.82 6.68 8.19
CA PHE A 180 10.84 7.36 8.97
C PHE A 180 10.84 8.85 8.63
N GLY A 181 11.28 9.71 9.53
CA GLY A 181 11.41 11.15 9.25
C GLY A 181 11.03 12.04 10.44
N ASP A 182 10.55 13.25 10.15
CA ASP A 182 10.25 14.29 11.14
C ASP A 182 8.74 14.62 11.22
N LEU A 183 7.90 13.60 11.02
CA LEU A 183 6.47 13.64 11.31
C LEU A 183 6.19 13.31 12.77
N ASN A 184 4.97 13.60 13.24
CA ASN A 184 4.42 13.06 14.48
C ASN A 184 3.20 12.18 14.19
N ASP A 185 2.90 11.26 15.10
CA ASP A 185 1.65 10.50 15.04
C ASP A 185 0.45 11.46 15.05
N GLY A 186 -0.44 11.33 14.05
CA GLY A 186 -1.61 12.20 13.88
C GLY A 186 -1.45 13.33 12.87
N ASP A 187 -0.22 13.70 12.48
CA ASP A 187 0.06 14.78 11.51
C ASP A 187 -0.26 14.40 10.05
N GLY A 188 -0.74 13.17 9.82
CA GLY A 188 -0.84 12.60 8.48
C GLY A 188 0.28 11.60 8.21
N GLY A 189 0.35 11.09 6.96
CA GLY A 189 1.39 10.15 6.55
C GLY A 189 1.14 8.71 7.01
N GLU A 190 0.06 8.47 7.74
CA GLU A 190 -0.41 7.13 8.08
C GLU A 190 -0.84 6.37 6.81
N LEU A 191 -0.66 5.06 6.83
CA LEU A 191 -1.11 4.18 5.75
C LEU A 191 -2.58 3.85 5.99
N CYS A 192 -3.43 4.14 5.02
CA CYS A 192 -4.83 3.75 5.02
C CYS A 192 -4.98 2.48 4.20
N VAL A 193 -5.53 1.42 4.81
CA VAL A 193 -5.77 0.13 4.15
C VAL A 193 -7.25 -0.19 4.21
N GLU A 194 -7.86 -0.48 3.07
CA GLU A 194 -9.25 -0.88 2.98
C GLU A 194 -9.42 -2.38 3.31
N SER A 195 -10.48 -2.74 4.03
CA SER A 195 -10.87 -4.14 4.20
C SER A 195 -11.29 -4.79 2.87
N GLU A 196 -11.35 -6.13 2.83
CA GLU A 196 -11.80 -6.85 1.64
C GLU A 196 -13.20 -6.42 1.17
N SER A 197 -14.14 -6.29 2.10
CA SER A 197 -15.52 -5.87 1.83
C SER A 197 -15.61 -4.42 1.35
N GLY A 198 -14.60 -3.60 1.65
CA GLY A 198 -14.62 -2.17 1.41
C GLY A 198 -15.36 -1.36 2.47
N SER A 199 -15.97 -2.01 3.46
CA SER A 199 -16.74 -1.35 4.51
C SER A 199 -15.89 -0.70 5.59
N GLU A 200 -14.61 -1.05 5.69
CA GLU A 200 -13.72 -0.53 6.73
C GLU A 200 -12.44 0.04 6.11
N ILE A 201 -11.92 1.08 6.75
CA ILE A 201 -10.62 1.68 6.44
C ILE A 201 -9.80 1.66 7.73
N TYR A 202 -8.73 0.89 7.74
CA TYR A 202 -7.75 0.87 8.81
C TYR A 202 -6.75 1.99 8.59
N ILE A 203 -6.65 2.91 9.55
CA ILE A 203 -5.56 3.88 9.59
C ILE A 203 -4.40 3.24 10.34
N VAL A 204 -3.21 3.24 9.77
CA VAL A 204 -2.07 2.47 10.29
C VAL A 204 -0.88 3.38 10.49
N SER A 205 -0.42 3.51 11.74
CA SER A 205 0.80 4.26 12.04
C SER A 205 2.02 3.44 11.65
N THR A 206 2.81 3.98 10.73
CA THR A 206 4.05 3.37 10.23
C THR A 206 5.27 4.19 10.62
N LEU A 207 5.11 5.31 11.33
CA LEU A 207 6.23 6.17 11.70
C LEU A 207 7.05 5.50 12.81
N ASN A 208 8.31 5.18 12.50
CA ASN A 208 9.22 4.44 13.38
C ASN A 208 8.61 3.11 13.86
N LYS A 209 7.71 2.56 13.04
CA LYS A 209 6.97 1.32 13.29
C LYS A 209 6.99 0.48 12.02
N ILE A 210 6.92 -0.83 12.17
CA ILE A 210 6.72 -1.76 11.06
C ILE A 210 5.38 -2.47 11.21
N VAL A 211 4.67 -2.63 10.09
CA VAL A 211 3.36 -3.28 10.05
C VAL A 211 3.28 -4.25 8.90
N LYS A 212 2.53 -5.33 9.07
CA LYS A 212 2.16 -6.26 8.01
C LYS A 212 0.84 -5.81 7.39
N VAL A 213 0.82 -5.63 6.07
CA VAL A 213 -0.36 -5.21 5.31
C VAL A 213 -0.46 -6.01 4.03
N ASP A 214 -1.63 -6.14 3.44
CA ASP A 214 -1.77 -6.75 2.12
C ASP A 214 -2.04 -5.66 1.07
N GLY A 215 -0.98 -5.27 0.33
CA GLY A 215 -1.02 -4.25 -0.72
C GLY A 215 -1.95 -4.60 -1.89
N ARG A 216 -2.48 -5.83 -1.94
CA ARG A 216 -3.48 -6.27 -2.94
C ARG A 216 -4.90 -5.79 -2.58
N PHE A 217 -5.09 -5.14 -1.43
CA PHE A 217 -6.27 -4.34 -1.12
C PHE A 217 -6.04 -2.86 -1.40
N VAL A 218 -7.12 -2.10 -1.56
CA VAL A 218 -7.01 -0.67 -1.83
C VAL A 218 -6.33 0.00 -0.66
N HIS A 219 -5.28 0.75 -0.92
CA HIS A 219 -4.57 1.47 0.11
C HIS A 219 -4.00 2.80 -0.42
N TRP A 220 -3.73 3.73 0.50
CA TRP A 220 -3.13 5.04 0.21
C TRP A 220 -2.43 5.59 1.43
N VAL A 221 -1.63 6.64 1.25
CA VAL A 221 -1.02 7.38 2.37
C VAL A 221 -1.87 8.61 2.65
N LYS A 222 -2.31 8.80 3.90
CA LYS A 222 -3.03 10.00 4.32
C LYS A 222 -2.15 11.22 4.10
N SER A 223 -2.72 12.30 3.56
CA SER A 223 -2.00 13.56 3.32
C SER A 223 -1.36 14.07 4.62
N TYR A 224 -0.16 14.64 4.50
CA TYR A 224 0.61 15.29 5.55
C TYR A 224 1.25 16.57 4.99
N ASP A 225 1.88 17.36 5.86
CA ASP A 225 2.62 18.55 5.45
C ASP A 225 3.79 18.17 4.53
N PRO A 226 3.77 18.58 3.24
CA PRO A 226 4.80 18.19 2.27
C PRO A 226 6.17 18.83 2.54
N THR A 227 6.25 19.80 3.47
CA THR A 227 7.53 20.40 3.90
C THR A 227 8.30 19.50 4.87
N ARG A 228 7.62 18.52 5.47
CA ARG A 228 8.23 17.50 6.33
C ARG A 228 8.97 16.45 5.52
N GLU A 229 9.97 15.87 6.13
CA GLU A 229 10.69 14.70 5.65
C GLU A 229 9.96 13.42 6.04
N ARG A 230 9.60 12.63 5.03
CA ARG A 230 9.05 11.29 5.21
C ARG A 230 9.70 10.33 4.24
N PHE A 231 10.38 9.32 4.75
CA PHE A 231 10.79 8.16 3.97
C PHE A 231 9.86 6.98 4.23
N SER A 232 9.77 6.06 3.27
CA SER A 232 9.15 4.76 3.52
C SER A 232 9.94 3.61 2.92
N LEU A 233 9.83 2.47 3.59
CA LEU A 233 10.31 1.17 3.16
C LEU A 233 9.10 0.24 3.04
N ILE A 234 8.87 -0.28 1.83
CA ILE A 234 7.84 -1.30 1.57
C ILE A 234 8.53 -2.57 1.11
N TYR A 235 8.45 -3.62 1.93
CA TYR A 235 8.99 -4.95 1.63
C TYR A 235 7.90 -5.76 0.93
N PHE A 236 8.17 -6.29 -0.25
CA PHE A 236 7.17 -7.04 -1.02
C PHE A 236 7.76 -8.24 -1.75
N CYS A 237 6.86 -9.16 -2.12
CA CYS A 237 7.18 -10.35 -2.88
C CYS A 237 6.47 -10.32 -4.23
N VAL A 238 7.21 -10.60 -5.30
CA VAL A 238 6.67 -10.79 -6.66
C VAL A 238 6.88 -12.20 -7.19
N ASP A 239 7.46 -13.10 -6.38
CA ASP A 239 7.68 -14.49 -6.77
C ASP A 239 6.38 -15.29 -6.69
N ASN A 240 5.91 -15.77 -7.83
CA ASN A 240 4.67 -16.53 -7.95
C ASN A 240 4.71 -17.88 -7.23
N LEU A 241 5.91 -18.44 -7.00
CA LEU A 241 6.06 -19.70 -6.25
C LEU A 241 5.70 -19.54 -4.77
N THR A 242 5.73 -18.31 -4.26
CA THR A 242 5.42 -17.98 -2.86
C THR A 242 4.06 -17.32 -2.72
N ARG A 243 3.19 -17.44 -3.74
CA ARG A 243 1.90 -16.76 -3.76
C ARG A 243 1.04 -17.25 -2.59
N THR A 244 0.65 -16.33 -1.72
CA THR A 244 -0.28 -16.62 -0.62
C THR A 244 -1.69 -16.18 -1.00
N GLU A 245 -2.68 -16.73 -0.30
CA GLU A 245 -4.02 -16.14 -0.31
C GLU A 245 -3.97 -14.68 0.16
N ARG A 246 -5.02 -13.91 -0.18
CA ARG A 246 -5.15 -12.54 0.31
C ARG A 246 -5.45 -12.59 1.80
N ASP A 247 -4.61 -11.90 2.56
CA ASP A 247 -4.65 -11.90 4.01
C ASP A 247 -5.38 -10.65 4.48
N LYS A 248 -6.49 -10.86 5.19
CA LYS A 248 -7.48 -9.81 5.47
C LYS A 248 -7.13 -8.99 6.69
N GLU A 249 -6.23 -9.49 7.52
CA GLU A 249 -5.86 -8.87 8.78
C GLU A 249 -4.66 -7.95 8.55
N VAL A 250 -4.84 -6.67 8.87
CA VAL A 250 -3.70 -5.81 9.22
C VAL A 250 -3.29 -6.27 10.60
N TYR A 251 -2.18 -7.01 10.69
CA TYR A 251 -1.74 -7.55 11.98
C TYR A 251 -1.04 -6.46 12.78
N ASP A 252 -1.51 -6.26 14.01
CA ASP A 252 -0.64 -5.92 15.12
C ASP A 252 0.01 -7.24 15.57
N TYR A 253 1.33 -7.26 15.77
CA TYR A 253 1.97 -8.40 16.42
C TYR A 253 1.77 -8.17 17.92
N GLU A 254 0.72 -8.74 18.50
CA GLU A 254 0.64 -8.94 19.96
C GLU A 254 1.67 -9.99 20.41
#